data_AF-A0A941HMZ2-F1
#
_entry.id   AF-A0A941HMZ2-F1
#
_cell.length_a   1.000
_cell.length_b   1.000
_cell.length_c   1.000
_cell.angle_alpha   90.00
_cell.angle_beta   90.00
_cell.angle_gamma   90.00
#
_symmetry.space_group_name_H-M   'P 1'
#
loop_
_entity.id
_entity.type
_entity.pdbx_description
1 polymer ?
#
loop_
_entity_poly.entity_id
_entity_poly.type
_entity_poly.pdbx_seq_one_letter_code
_entity_poly.pdbx_strand_id
1 'polypeptide(L)'
;MNIEAQKILRKYWGHPHFRDSQETIIEAALNGQDVLGLLPTGGGKSICFQVPAMMQEGICIVISPLIALIQNQVSSLKNMGIKAIGLTGGLSFEDINNLLDNCIYGNYKFLYLSPERLQQEIVQDRIRQMNVNLFVVDEAHCISQWGHDFRPAYLKCEIIRELHPEIPIMALTATATTKVAKDIINSLRLQDPLVKRDSFSRKNIAFKVDKNEDKNYRLIQYCKALKKSAIVYVRTRRTTEELNRYLSAHGISSAFYHGGLTEKNKKSTLAKWLNNEVRVMVATNAFGMGIDKADVELVVHYQIPDCIENYYQEAGRAGRNGEAAQAIVLTNKADQEQVKRQFLSVLPDVAFVKLVYNKLNNFFQIAYGEGSDTKYQLNFNEFCSVYKLNAMLTYNALKILDQNSVIALSESFARKSSIQFIISKDVLLDYMNNNRSVRDCVKLILRTYGGIFEFETKINTFSLAKKLNLPEKAVIENLEVLATDGIIDYKASHSDLEVTFLMAREDDHTINRFANIIKEQNLLKKYQVQQMLSYINTDTVCRSRQLLLYFGEKQTTACGKCDVCLAKNEDLSSTDGLKIMVKTLLATGGLSSRDLQQQLDCSPNMLMHVLKELLEEGEIMLNSKNEYEITL
;
A
#
# COMPACT_ATOMS: atom_id res chain seq x y z
N MET A 1 32.63 -20.35 4.97
CA MET A 1 32.97 -20.00 3.58
C MET A 1 33.01 -21.20 2.65
N ASN A 2 31.80 -21.59 2.22
CA ASN A 2 31.61 -22.59 1.19
C ASN A 2 32.02 -22.01 -0.19
N ILE A 3 33.14 -22.50 -0.74
CA ILE A 3 33.72 -22.05 -2.02
C ILE A 3 32.72 -22.24 -3.18
N GLU A 4 31.89 -23.27 -3.13
CA GLU A 4 30.90 -23.54 -4.17
C GLU A 4 29.74 -22.54 -4.14
N ALA A 5 29.27 -22.17 -2.95
CA ALA A 5 28.24 -21.14 -2.78
C ALA A 5 28.69 -19.80 -3.40
N GLN A 6 29.96 -19.43 -3.20
CA GLN A 6 30.52 -18.21 -3.81
C GLN A 6 30.66 -18.30 -5.33
N LYS A 7 31.00 -19.47 -5.88
CA LYS A 7 31.04 -19.70 -7.33
C LYS A 7 29.65 -19.51 -7.94
N ILE A 8 28.60 -20.06 -7.30
CA ILE A 8 27.20 -19.90 -7.75
C ILE A 8 26.76 -18.44 -7.68
N LEU A 9 27.06 -17.75 -6.57
CA LEU A 9 26.78 -16.32 -6.41
C LEU A 9 27.37 -15.48 -7.54
N ARG A 10 28.66 -15.68 -7.83
CA ARG A 10 29.36 -14.97 -8.92
C ARG A 10 28.81 -15.33 -10.29
N LYS A 11 28.57 -16.62 -10.55
CA LYS A 11 28.12 -17.12 -11.86
C LYS A 11 26.76 -16.56 -12.27
N TYR A 12 25.78 -16.57 -11.36
CA TYR A 12 24.39 -16.22 -11.70
C TYR A 12 24.01 -14.79 -11.32
N TRP A 13 24.53 -14.25 -10.21
CA TRP A 13 24.18 -12.91 -9.72
C TRP A 13 25.30 -11.89 -9.85
N GLY A 14 26.52 -12.28 -10.26
CA GLY A 14 27.64 -11.36 -10.48
C GLY A 14 28.19 -10.69 -9.21
N HIS A 15 27.75 -11.12 -8.02
CA HIS A 15 28.21 -10.52 -6.77
C HIS A 15 29.54 -11.13 -6.32
N PRO A 16 30.54 -10.31 -5.94
CA PRO A 16 31.87 -10.80 -5.61
C PRO A 16 31.91 -11.54 -4.26
N HIS A 17 31.05 -11.14 -3.32
CA HIS A 17 30.97 -11.64 -1.95
C HIS A 17 29.52 -11.63 -1.44
N PHE A 18 29.22 -12.51 -0.49
CA PHE A 18 27.99 -12.45 0.30
C PHE A 18 28.02 -11.23 1.23
N ARG A 19 26.84 -10.77 1.62
CA ARG A 19 26.67 -9.83 2.73
C ARG A 19 26.66 -10.58 4.05
N ASP A 20 27.00 -9.89 5.13
CA ASP A 20 27.34 -10.47 6.44
C ASP A 20 26.39 -11.59 6.94
N SER A 21 25.08 -11.43 6.79
CA SER A 21 24.10 -12.43 7.25
C SER A 21 23.75 -13.52 6.25
N GLN A 22 23.98 -13.27 4.96
CA GLN A 22 23.60 -14.21 3.90
C GLN A 22 24.37 -15.51 4.04
N GLU A 23 25.67 -15.45 4.34
CA GLU A 23 26.51 -16.64 4.49
C GLU A 23 26.00 -17.54 5.62
N THR A 24 25.72 -16.98 6.81
CA THR A 24 25.19 -17.75 7.95
C THR A 24 23.83 -18.39 7.63
N ILE A 25 22.94 -17.67 6.96
CA ILE A 25 21.62 -18.17 6.58
C ILE A 25 21.73 -19.30 5.55
N ILE A 26 22.60 -19.14 4.55
CA ILE A 26 22.82 -20.13 3.50
C ILE A 26 23.44 -21.39 4.11
N GLU A 27 24.44 -21.26 4.97
CA GLU A 27 25.07 -22.40 5.64
C GLU A 27 24.07 -23.17 6.52
N ALA A 28 23.20 -22.49 7.27
CA ALA A 28 22.14 -23.14 8.05
C ALA A 28 21.17 -23.94 7.17
N ALA A 29 20.72 -23.36 6.06
CA ALA A 29 19.82 -24.04 5.13
C ALA A 29 20.47 -25.27 4.46
N LEU A 30 21.75 -25.16 4.08
CA LEU A 30 22.51 -26.29 3.52
C LEU A 30 22.70 -27.44 4.52
N ASN A 31 22.76 -27.12 5.82
CA ASN A 31 22.86 -28.09 6.90
C ASN A 31 21.49 -28.67 7.32
N GLY A 32 20.40 -28.35 6.61
CA GLY A 32 19.07 -28.85 6.92
C GLY A 32 18.40 -28.16 8.12
N GLN A 33 18.92 -27.02 8.59
CA GLN A 33 18.34 -26.28 9.70
C GLN A 33 17.25 -25.32 9.20
N ASP A 34 16.13 -25.23 9.93
CA ASP A 34 15.13 -24.19 9.70
C ASP A 34 15.71 -22.79 9.97
N VAL A 35 15.20 -21.78 9.27
CA VAL A 35 15.70 -20.42 9.39
C VAL A 35 14.57 -19.39 9.47
N LEU A 36 14.69 -18.46 10.41
CA LEU A 36 13.97 -17.18 10.37
C LEU A 36 14.96 -16.05 10.07
N GLY A 37 14.91 -15.54 8.83
CA GLY A 37 15.73 -14.42 8.37
C GLY A 37 14.99 -13.09 8.40
N LEU A 38 15.40 -12.20 9.30
CA LEU A 38 14.91 -10.82 9.39
C LEU A 38 15.91 -9.89 8.70
N LEU A 39 15.68 -9.67 7.40
CA LEU A 39 16.63 -9.00 6.50
C LEU A 39 16.01 -7.76 5.86
N PRO A 40 16.57 -6.55 6.07
CA PRO A 40 15.97 -5.30 5.62
C PRO A 40 15.74 -5.26 4.10
N THR A 41 14.86 -4.36 3.64
CA THR A 41 14.59 -4.18 2.21
C THR A 41 15.89 -3.92 1.45
N GLY A 42 16.08 -4.65 0.35
CA GLY A 42 17.31 -4.60 -0.43
C GLY A 42 18.45 -5.44 0.14
N GLY A 43 18.29 -6.11 1.29
CA GLY A 43 19.29 -6.95 1.97
C GLY A 43 19.68 -8.25 1.24
N GLY A 44 19.04 -8.57 0.11
CA GLY A 44 19.35 -9.75 -0.69
C GLY A 44 18.72 -11.03 -0.13
N LYS A 45 17.47 -10.96 0.33
CA LYS A 45 16.67 -12.11 0.79
C LYS A 45 16.63 -13.25 -0.23
N SER A 46 16.44 -12.93 -1.51
CA SER A 46 16.36 -13.93 -2.58
C SER A 46 17.61 -14.79 -2.68
N ILE A 47 18.80 -14.19 -2.51
CA ILE A 47 20.08 -14.92 -2.54
C ILE A 47 20.15 -15.97 -1.43
N CYS A 48 19.56 -15.69 -0.27
CA CYS A 48 19.61 -16.56 0.91
C CYS A 48 18.98 -17.94 0.66
N PHE A 49 17.97 -18.03 -0.21
CA PHE A 49 17.35 -19.30 -0.58
C PHE A 49 17.72 -19.77 -1.99
N GLN A 50 17.99 -18.85 -2.92
CA GLN A 50 18.30 -19.21 -4.31
C GLN A 50 19.65 -19.90 -4.43
N VAL A 51 20.66 -19.48 -3.66
CA VAL A 51 21.97 -20.14 -3.67
C VAL A 51 21.91 -21.57 -3.12
N PRO A 52 21.38 -21.85 -1.90
CA PRO A 52 21.33 -23.22 -1.40
C PRO A 52 20.46 -24.12 -2.28
N ALA A 53 19.34 -23.62 -2.81
CA ALA A 53 18.50 -24.36 -3.75
C ALA A 53 19.25 -24.79 -5.03
N MET A 54 20.20 -23.97 -5.50
CA MET A 54 21.05 -24.28 -6.67
C MET A 54 22.16 -25.28 -6.34
N MET A 55 22.55 -25.40 -5.07
CA MET A 55 23.60 -26.31 -4.61
C MET A 55 23.10 -27.73 -4.36
N GLN A 56 21.86 -27.86 -3.89
CA GLN A 56 21.25 -29.15 -3.58
C GLN A 56 20.49 -29.71 -4.79
N GLU A 57 20.41 -31.03 -4.91
CA GLU A 57 19.50 -31.69 -5.86
C GLU A 57 18.05 -31.39 -5.51
N GLY A 58 17.14 -31.50 -6.48
CA GLY A 58 15.71 -31.23 -6.26
C GLY A 58 15.28 -29.77 -6.48
N ILE A 59 14.07 -29.47 -6.01
CA ILE A 59 13.34 -28.21 -6.25
C ILE A 59 13.14 -27.41 -4.94
N CYS A 60 13.29 -26.10 -5.02
CA CYS A 60 12.93 -25.17 -3.96
C CYS A 60 11.52 -24.62 -4.19
N ILE A 61 10.67 -24.71 -3.18
CA ILE A 61 9.28 -24.23 -3.23
C ILE A 61 9.19 -22.91 -2.47
N VAL A 62 8.76 -21.84 -3.16
CA VAL A 62 8.68 -20.49 -2.64
C VAL A 62 7.23 -20.03 -2.56
N ILE A 63 6.74 -19.87 -1.33
CA ILE A 63 5.43 -19.29 -1.03
C ILE A 63 5.60 -17.78 -0.91
N SER A 64 4.89 -17.02 -1.75
CA SER A 64 5.01 -15.56 -1.82
C SER A 64 3.63 -14.92 -2.04
N PRO A 65 3.32 -13.74 -1.47
CA PRO A 65 1.95 -13.25 -1.41
C PRO A 65 1.45 -12.71 -2.76
N LEU A 66 2.32 -12.13 -3.57
CA LEU A 66 1.89 -11.38 -4.76
C LEU A 66 2.24 -12.05 -6.06
N ILE A 67 1.23 -12.22 -6.92
CA ILE A 67 1.38 -12.74 -8.29
C ILE A 67 2.42 -11.93 -9.08
N ALA A 68 2.41 -10.59 -8.96
CA ALA A 68 3.37 -9.73 -9.65
C ALA A 68 4.82 -9.95 -9.18
N LEU A 69 5.01 -10.22 -7.87
CA LEU A 69 6.33 -10.53 -7.31
C LEU A 69 6.82 -11.89 -7.82
N ILE A 70 5.94 -12.90 -7.82
CA ILE A 70 6.20 -14.23 -8.37
C ILE A 70 6.64 -14.13 -9.85
N GLN A 71 5.88 -13.39 -10.66
CA GLN A 71 6.21 -13.21 -12.08
C GLN A 71 7.58 -12.56 -12.28
N ASN A 72 7.89 -11.49 -11.53
CA ASN A 72 9.19 -10.82 -11.63
C ASN A 72 10.34 -11.74 -11.23
N GLN A 73 10.21 -12.52 -10.15
CA GLN A 73 11.23 -13.47 -9.71
C GLN A 73 11.46 -14.58 -10.73
N VAL A 74 10.39 -15.17 -11.25
CA VAL A 74 10.47 -16.23 -12.27
C VAL A 74 11.09 -15.70 -13.56
N SER A 75 10.70 -14.51 -14.02
CA SER A 75 11.30 -13.87 -15.19
C SER A 75 12.79 -13.60 -14.99
N SER A 76 13.20 -13.11 -13.82
CA SER A 76 14.61 -12.88 -13.50
C SER A 76 15.44 -14.17 -13.55
N LEU A 77 14.95 -15.24 -12.92
CA LEU A 77 15.60 -16.56 -12.94
C LEU A 77 15.69 -17.13 -14.36
N LYS A 78 14.61 -17.03 -15.16
CA LYS A 78 14.62 -17.48 -16.56
C LYS A 78 15.63 -16.72 -17.42
N ASN A 79 15.76 -15.41 -17.22
CA ASN A 79 16.77 -14.60 -17.90
C ASN A 79 18.21 -14.99 -17.54
N MET A 80 18.41 -15.59 -16.36
CA MET A 80 19.70 -16.17 -15.93
C MET A 80 19.88 -17.62 -16.40
N GLY A 81 18.98 -18.15 -17.22
CA GLY A 81 19.00 -19.55 -17.69
C GLY A 81 18.58 -20.57 -16.62
N ILE A 82 17.95 -20.13 -15.52
CA ILE A 82 17.48 -21.01 -14.45
C ILE A 82 16.02 -21.37 -14.71
N LYS A 83 15.73 -22.68 -14.72
CA LYS A 83 14.36 -23.21 -14.87
C LYS A 83 13.54 -22.93 -13.61
N ALA A 84 12.60 -22.00 -13.72
CA ALA A 84 11.66 -21.63 -12.66
C ALA A 84 10.22 -21.59 -13.18
N ILE A 85 9.27 -22.02 -12.35
CA ILE A 85 7.82 -21.98 -12.60
C ILE A 85 7.16 -21.07 -11.57
N GLY A 86 6.12 -20.35 -11.99
CA GLY A 86 5.24 -19.60 -11.10
C GLY A 86 3.78 -19.99 -11.36
N LEU A 87 3.07 -20.41 -10.32
CA LEU A 87 1.63 -20.70 -10.37
C LEU A 87 0.83 -19.42 -10.16
N THR A 88 0.55 -18.71 -11.24
CA THR A 88 -0.20 -17.46 -11.21
C THR A 88 -1.72 -17.67 -11.25
N GLY A 89 -2.50 -16.62 -10.98
CA GLY A 89 -3.95 -16.65 -11.20
C GLY A 89 -4.31 -16.80 -12.68
N GLY A 90 -5.49 -17.36 -12.97
CA GLY A 90 -6.04 -17.45 -14.33
C GLY A 90 -5.55 -18.64 -15.18
N LEU A 91 -4.74 -19.55 -14.61
CA LEU A 91 -4.34 -20.80 -15.26
C LEU A 91 -5.51 -21.79 -15.27
N SER A 92 -5.70 -22.50 -16.39
CA SER A 92 -6.64 -23.61 -16.47
C SER A 92 -6.17 -24.80 -15.61
N PHE A 93 -7.08 -25.72 -15.30
CA PHE A 93 -6.72 -26.93 -14.57
C PHE A 93 -5.65 -27.75 -15.30
N GLU A 94 -5.76 -27.87 -16.62
CA GLU A 94 -4.81 -28.57 -17.46
C GLU A 94 -3.42 -27.91 -17.45
N ASP A 95 -3.36 -26.58 -17.54
CA ASP A 95 -2.10 -25.83 -17.43
C ASP A 95 -1.42 -26.04 -16.08
N ILE A 96 -2.20 -26.03 -14.99
CA ILE A 96 -1.68 -26.27 -13.64
C ILE A 96 -1.09 -27.67 -13.56
N ASN A 97 -1.81 -28.68 -14.04
CA ASN A 97 -1.34 -30.06 -14.02
C ASN A 97 -0.03 -30.21 -14.81
N ASN A 98 0.02 -29.67 -16.04
CA ASN A 98 1.22 -29.68 -16.88
C ASN A 98 2.42 -28.98 -16.21
N LEU A 99 2.20 -27.84 -15.56
CA LEU A 99 3.27 -27.12 -14.84
C LEU A 99 3.75 -27.90 -13.61
N LEU A 100 2.86 -28.58 -12.89
CA LEU A 100 3.22 -29.39 -11.74
C LEU A 100 3.97 -30.67 -12.15
N ASP A 101 3.58 -31.33 -13.24
CA ASP A 101 4.29 -32.48 -13.79
C ASP A 101 5.71 -32.08 -14.25
N ASN A 102 5.85 -30.89 -14.83
CA ASN A 102 7.16 -30.32 -15.14
C ASN A 102 8.01 -30.10 -13.88
N CYS A 103 7.42 -29.76 -12.73
CA CYS A 103 8.18 -29.63 -11.48
C CYS A 103 8.70 -30.99 -10.98
N ILE A 104 8.01 -32.09 -11.30
CA ILE A 104 8.44 -33.44 -10.92
C ILE A 104 9.50 -33.96 -11.90
N TYR A 105 9.26 -33.86 -13.21
CA TYR A 105 10.08 -34.55 -14.23
C TYR A 105 10.99 -33.62 -15.04
N GLY A 106 10.73 -32.32 -15.06
CA GLY A 106 11.37 -31.34 -15.97
C GLY A 106 12.68 -30.74 -15.48
N ASN A 107 13.19 -31.18 -14.33
CA ASN A 107 14.39 -30.67 -13.64
C ASN A 107 14.32 -29.14 -13.42
N TYR A 108 13.21 -28.68 -12.86
CA TYR A 108 13.03 -27.28 -12.45
C TYR A 108 13.63 -27.06 -11.06
N LYS A 109 14.29 -25.92 -10.86
CA LYS A 109 14.95 -25.58 -9.59
C LYS A 109 14.06 -24.79 -8.65
N PHE A 110 13.06 -24.08 -9.18
CA PHE A 110 12.16 -23.25 -8.38
C PHE A 110 10.71 -23.37 -8.80
N LEU A 111 9.83 -23.54 -7.80
CA LEU A 111 8.39 -23.40 -7.92
C LEU A 111 7.92 -22.26 -7.02
N TYR A 112 7.38 -21.20 -7.61
CA TYR A 112 6.76 -20.08 -6.90
C TYR A 112 5.24 -20.22 -6.90
N LEU A 113 4.61 -20.04 -5.74
CA LEU A 113 3.15 -20.08 -5.62
C LEU A 113 2.64 -19.15 -4.52
N SER A 114 1.35 -18.84 -4.56
CA SER A 114 0.67 -18.10 -3.50
C SER A 114 0.26 -19.03 -2.35
N PRO A 115 0.06 -18.52 -1.12
CA PRO A 115 -0.44 -19.35 -0.01
C PRO A 115 -1.82 -19.94 -0.31
N GLU A 116 -2.67 -19.28 -1.11
CA GLU A 116 -3.96 -19.83 -1.55
C GLU A 116 -3.80 -21.00 -2.51
N ARG A 117 -2.83 -20.94 -3.42
CA ARG A 117 -2.53 -22.06 -4.33
C ARG A 117 -2.04 -23.29 -3.58
N LEU A 118 -1.28 -23.09 -2.51
CA LEU A 118 -0.79 -24.18 -1.66
C LEU A 118 -1.94 -24.97 -1.01
N GLN A 119 -3.12 -24.36 -0.82
CA GLN A 119 -4.27 -25.02 -0.22
C GLN A 119 -5.01 -25.96 -1.18
N GLN A 120 -4.68 -25.95 -2.48
CA GLN A 120 -5.34 -26.80 -3.46
C GLN A 120 -4.79 -28.23 -3.37
N GLU A 121 -5.69 -29.23 -3.27
CA GLU A 121 -5.31 -30.65 -3.12
C GLU A 121 -4.34 -31.12 -4.21
N ILE A 122 -4.63 -30.82 -5.48
CA ILE A 122 -3.75 -31.16 -6.61
C ILE A 122 -2.32 -30.62 -6.44
N VAL A 123 -2.17 -29.42 -5.87
CA VAL A 123 -0.86 -28.82 -5.63
C VAL A 123 -0.15 -29.56 -4.51
N GLN A 124 -0.85 -29.87 -3.41
CA GLN A 124 -0.28 -30.62 -2.29
C GLN A 124 0.12 -32.03 -2.70
N ASP A 125 -0.73 -32.74 -3.46
CA ASP A 125 -0.48 -34.08 -3.96
C ASP A 125 0.77 -34.14 -4.85
N ARG A 126 0.93 -33.14 -5.72
CA ARG A 126 2.12 -33.01 -6.56
C ARG A 126 3.36 -32.64 -5.75
N ILE A 127 3.25 -31.75 -4.76
CA ILE A 127 4.37 -31.42 -3.86
C ILE A 127 4.87 -32.66 -3.12
N ARG A 128 3.99 -33.56 -2.66
CA ARG A 128 4.41 -34.83 -2.03
C ARG A 128 5.27 -35.71 -2.95
N GLN A 129 5.07 -35.61 -4.27
CA GLN A 129 5.81 -36.38 -5.27
C GLN A 129 7.12 -35.68 -5.71
N MET A 130 7.27 -34.38 -5.44
CA MET A 130 8.47 -33.63 -5.80
C MET A 130 9.64 -33.98 -4.88
N ASN A 131 10.84 -34.06 -5.45
CA ASN A 131 12.08 -34.07 -4.68
C ASN A 131 12.39 -32.65 -4.18
N VAL A 132 11.77 -32.23 -3.08
CA VAL A 132 11.91 -30.89 -2.51
C VAL A 132 13.19 -30.80 -1.69
N ASN A 133 13.97 -29.72 -1.86
CA ASN A 133 15.18 -29.49 -1.06
C ASN A 133 15.07 -28.34 -0.06
N LEU A 134 14.15 -27.41 -0.28
CA LEU A 134 13.95 -26.24 0.58
C LEU A 134 12.54 -25.70 0.42
N PHE A 135 11.88 -25.40 1.53
CA PHE A 135 10.69 -24.55 1.54
C PHE A 135 11.06 -23.12 1.94
N VAL A 136 10.46 -22.15 1.25
CA VAL A 136 10.65 -20.74 1.54
C VAL A 136 9.29 -20.09 1.73
N VAL A 137 9.12 -19.40 2.85
CA VAL A 137 7.97 -18.54 3.12
C VAL A 137 8.45 -17.09 3.07
N ASP A 138 8.27 -16.44 1.93
CA ASP A 138 8.63 -15.03 1.72
C ASP A 138 7.55 -14.10 2.27
N GLU A 139 7.96 -12.89 2.68
CA GLU A 139 7.12 -11.96 3.44
C GLU A 139 6.38 -12.63 4.62
N ALA A 140 7.10 -13.45 5.38
CA ALA A 140 6.55 -14.25 6.47
C ALA A 140 5.81 -13.43 7.55
N HIS A 141 6.01 -12.11 7.63
CA HIS A 141 5.22 -11.25 8.52
C HIS A 141 3.70 -11.33 8.25
N CYS A 142 3.28 -11.72 7.03
CA CYS A 142 1.88 -11.91 6.67
C CYS A 142 1.17 -13.01 7.49
N ILE A 143 1.92 -13.91 8.12
CA ILE A 143 1.40 -14.95 9.02
C ILE A 143 0.79 -14.34 10.28
N SER A 144 1.45 -13.33 10.85
CA SER A 144 1.05 -12.79 12.14
C SER A 144 -0.08 -11.80 11.97
N GLN A 145 -1.16 -11.99 12.75
CA GLN A 145 -2.22 -10.98 12.91
C GLN A 145 -1.69 -9.66 13.49
N TRP A 146 -0.51 -9.70 14.10
CA TRP A 146 0.22 -8.55 14.61
C TRP A 146 1.16 -7.91 13.57
N GLY A 147 1.25 -8.52 12.38
CA GLY A 147 1.91 -7.97 11.21
C GLY A 147 1.10 -6.84 10.57
N HIS A 148 1.76 -6.07 9.71
CA HIS A 148 1.16 -4.91 9.03
C HIS A 148 0.35 -5.28 7.77
N ASP A 149 0.53 -6.50 7.27
CA ASP A 149 -0.17 -7.05 6.09
C ASP A 149 -0.61 -8.49 6.35
N PHE A 150 -1.38 -8.70 7.43
CA PHE A 150 -1.88 -10.03 7.80
C PHE A 150 -2.73 -10.64 6.69
N ARG A 151 -2.42 -11.89 6.33
CA ARG A 151 -3.12 -12.64 5.28
C ARG A 151 -3.46 -14.05 5.79
N PRO A 152 -4.75 -14.34 6.08
CA PRO A 152 -5.17 -15.60 6.70
C PRO A 152 -4.66 -16.88 6.03
N ALA A 153 -4.51 -16.87 4.69
CA ALA A 153 -4.00 -18.03 3.95
C ALA A 153 -2.59 -18.46 4.38
N TYR A 154 -1.76 -17.55 4.93
CA TYR A 154 -0.43 -17.87 5.44
C TYR A 154 -0.45 -18.72 6.72
N LEU A 155 -1.50 -18.63 7.54
CA LEU A 155 -1.63 -19.48 8.73
C LEU A 155 -1.69 -20.96 8.35
N LYS A 156 -2.25 -21.27 7.18
CA LYS A 156 -2.36 -22.62 6.64
C LYS A 156 -1.09 -23.09 5.91
N CYS A 157 0.00 -22.32 5.92
CA CYS A 157 1.27 -22.74 5.34
C CYS A 157 1.98 -23.80 6.19
N GLU A 158 1.55 -24.05 7.43
CA GLU A 158 2.06 -25.16 8.26
C GLU A 158 1.99 -26.53 7.58
N ILE A 159 1.07 -26.68 6.62
CA ILE A 159 0.90 -27.89 5.82
C ILE A 159 2.22 -28.34 5.15
N ILE A 160 3.13 -27.43 4.80
CA ILE A 160 4.41 -27.82 4.16
C ILE A 160 5.26 -28.72 5.05
N ARG A 161 5.20 -28.53 6.38
CA ARG A 161 5.87 -29.41 7.36
C ARG A 161 5.23 -30.79 7.39
N GLU A 162 3.93 -30.90 7.13
CA GLU A 162 3.22 -32.18 7.05
C GLU A 162 3.49 -32.91 5.72
N LEU A 163 3.62 -32.16 4.61
CA LEU A 163 3.92 -32.73 3.29
C LEU A 163 5.34 -33.32 3.23
N HIS A 164 6.31 -32.66 3.87
CA HIS A 164 7.73 -33.02 3.84
C HIS A 164 8.40 -32.68 5.19
N PRO A 165 8.35 -33.59 6.19
CA PRO A 165 8.76 -33.30 7.56
C PRO A 165 10.24 -33.00 7.77
N GLU A 166 11.12 -33.59 6.95
CA GLU A 166 12.59 -33.50 7.10
C GLU A 166 13.20 -32.32 6.32
N ILE A 167 12.42 -31.66 5.46
CA ILE A 167 12.93 -30.59 4.59
C ILE A 167 12.99 -29.28 5.37
N PRO A 168 14.10 -28.51 5.29
CA PRO A 168 14.21 -27.24 5.98
C PRO A 168 13.20 -26.22 5.47
N ILE A 169 12.67 -25.42 6.39
CA ILE A 169 11.79 -24.28 6.12
C ILE A 169 12.54 -22.98 6.43
N MET A 170 12.60 -22.11 5.44
CA MET A 170 13.18 -20.76 5.56
C MET A 170 12.07 -19.71 5.48
N ALA A 171 11.82 -19.02 6.59
CA ALA A 171 10.90 -17.88 6.63
C ALA A 171 11.69 -16.56 6.52
N LEU A 172 11.34 -15.70 5.56
CA LEU A 172 12.07 -14.46 5.29
C LEU A 172 11.15 -13.26 5.35
N THR A 173 11.58 -12.18 6.00
CA THR A 173 10.85 -10.92 5.93
C THR A 173 11.72 -9.68 6.16
N ALA A 174 11.27 -8.54 5.60
CA ALA A 174 11.90 -7.25 5.80
C ALA A 174 11.70 -6.67 7.19
N THR A 175 10.53 -6.87 7.80
CA THR A 175 10.08 -6.16 9.00
C THR A 175 9.30 -7.12 9.90
N ALA A 176 9.81 -7.36 11.10
CA ALA A 176 9.09 -8.10 12.13
C ALA A 176 9.49 -7.61 13.53
N THR A 177 8.50 -7.42 14.39
CA THR A 177 8.73 -7.24 15.83
C THR A 177 9.03 -8.59 16.48
N THR A 178 9.50 -8.59 17.73
CA THR A 178 9.74 -9.84 18.49
C THR A 178 8.49 -10.70 18.61
N LYS A 179 7.30 -10.09 18.69
CA LYS A 179 6.02 -10.82 18.72
C LYS A 179 5.74 -11.50 17.38
N VAL A 180 5.85 -10.75 16.28
CA VAL A 180 5.66 -11.29 14.92
C VAL A 180 6.63 -12.43 14.63
N ALA A 181 7.91 -12.29 15.03
CA ALA A 181 8.90 -13.34 14.86
C ALA A 181 8.52 -14.66 15.56
N LYS A 182 7.97 -14.58 16.78
CA LYS A 182 7.48 -15.76 17.51
C LYS A 182 6.27 -16.39 16.83
N ASP A 183 5.33 -15.58 16.34
CA ASP A 183 4.16 -16.09 15.63
C ASP A 183 4.55 -16.83 14.35
N ILE A 184 5.54 -16.34 13.61
CA ILE A 184 6.07 -17.00 12.41
C ILE A 184 6.64 -18.38 12.77
N ILE A 185 7.49 -18.45 13.79
CA ILE A 185 8.12 -19.70 14.25
C ILE A 185 7.04 -20.73 14.62
N ASN A 186 6.07 -20.32 15.44
CA ASN A 186 5.01 -21.20 15.92
C ASN A 186 4.09 -21.65 14.78
N SER A 187 3.63 -20.72 13.94
CA SER A 187 2.66 -21.01 12.89
C SER A 187 3.26 -21.81 11.74
N LEU A 188 4.56 -21.74 11.47
CA LEU A 188 5.21 -22.61 10.47
C LEU A 188 5.76 -23.90 11.08
N ARG A 189 5.60 -24.09 12.40
CA ARG A 189 6.17 -25.22 13.14
C ARG A 189 7.66 -25.38 12.88
N LEU A 190 8.40 -24.25 12.93
CA LEU A 190 9.85 -24.26 12.72
C LEU A 190 10.54 -25.01 13.87
N GLN A 191 11.46 -25.90 13.54
CA GLN A 191 12.18 -26.76 14.47
C GLN A 191 13.57 -26.18 14.74
N ASP A 192 13.83 -25.79 15.98
CA ASP A 192 15.09 -25.15 16.44
C ASP A 192 15.72 -24.19 15.41
N PRO A 193 14.96 -23.18 14.94
CA PRO A 193 15.39 -22.39 13.79
C PRO A 193 16.54 -21.46 14.14
N LEU A 194 17.47 -21.29 13.20
CA LEU A 194 18.39 -20.16 13.23
C LEU A 194 17.58 -18.87 13.06
N VAL A 195 17.55 -18.05 14.12
CA VAL A 195 16.97 -16.70 14.04
C VAL A 195 18.08 -15.70 13.74
N LYS A 196 18.24 -15.33 12.47
CA LYS A 196 19.22 -14.32 12.05
C LYS A 196 18.53 -12.98 11.81
N ARG A 197 18.94 -11.98 12.58
CA ARG A 197 18.44 -10.60 12.46
C ARG A 197 19.54 -9.65 12.08
N ASP A 198 19.38 -9.02 10.93
CA ASP A 198 20.20 -7.87 10.56
C ASP A 198 19.70 -6.60 11.22
N SER A 199 20.62 -5.65 11.39
CA SER A 199 20.23 -4.35 11.90
C SER A 199 19.27 -3.67 10.94
N PHE A 200 18.19 -3.11 11.48
CA PHE A 200 17.30 -2.19 10.78
C PHE A 200 17.96 -0.82 10.51
N SER A 201 19.28 -0.68 10.71
CA SER A 201 19.99 0.58 10.49
C SER A 201 20.24 0.83 9.00
N ARG A 202 19.70 1.94 8.47
CA ARG A 202 20.01 2.42 7.12
C ARG A 202 20.91 3.65 7.18
N LYS A 203 22.21 3.39 7.36
CA LYS A 203 23.27 4.41 7.51
C LYS A 203 23.39 5.36 6.32
N ASN A 204 22.82 5.04 5.16
CA ASN A 204 22.83 5.88 3.96
C ASN A 204 21.54 6.70 3.76
N ILE A 205 20.43 6.36 4.44
CA ILE A 205 19.15 7.09 4.35
C ILE A 205 19.04 8.17 5.44
N ALA A 206 18.81 9.43 5.06
CA ALA A 206 18.44 10.50 5.98
C ALA A 206 16.91 10.57 6.12
N PHE A 207 16.40 10.26 7.31
CA PHE A 207 14.97 10.33 7.61
C PHE A 207 14.59 11.75 8.05
N LYS A 208 13.48 12.27 7.55
CA LYS A 208 12.99 13.61 7.84
C LYS A 208 11.48 13.64 7.99
N VAL A 209 11.00 14.44 8.94
CA VAL A 209 9.59 14.85 9.02
C VAL A 209 9.55 16.34 8.69
N ASP A 210 8.95 16.68 7.55
CA ASP A 210 8.79 18.06 7.12
C ASP A 210 7.35 18.51 7.38
N LYS A 211 7.19 19.36 8.40
CA LYS A 211 5.90 19.95 8.79
C LYS A 211 5.72 21.24 8.01
N ASN A 212 4.92 21.22 6.95
CA ASN A 212 4.73 22.37 6.06
C ASN A 212 3.27 22.51 5.63
N GLU A 213 2.72 23.73 5.72
CA GLU A 213 1.33 24.00 5.33
C GLU A 213 1.13 23.88 3.80
N ASP A 214 2.06 24.42 2.99
CA ASP A 214 2.02 24.29 1.52
C ASP A 214 2.87 23.10 1.05
N LYS A 215 2.30 21.92 1.23
CA LYS A 215 2.92 20.66 0.83
C LYS A 215 3.17 20.56 -0.67
N ASN A 216 2.32 21.16 -1.49
CA ASN A 216 2.46 21.12 -2.95
C ASN A 216 3.73 21.85 -3.37
N TYR A 217 3.91 23.08 -2.89
CA TYR A 217 5.12 23.86 -3.15
C TYR A 217 6.36 23.17 -2.59
N ARG A 218 6.28 22.64 -1.37
CA ARG A 218 7.41 21.96 -0.74
C ARG A 218 7.84 20.69 -1.49
N LEU A 219 6.88 19.92 -2.02
CA LEU A 219 7.16 18.77 -2.86
C LEU A 219 7.86 19.18 -4.16
N ILE A 220 7.44 20.27 -4.80
CA ILE A 220 8.12 20.80 -6.00
C ILE A 220 9.58 21.11 -5.70
N GLN A 221 9.88 21.76 -4.57
CA GLN A 221 11.26 22.08 -4.19
C GLN A 221 12.12 20.80 -4.08
N TYR A 222 11.62 19.76 -3.42
CA TYR A 222 12.31 18.47 -3.33
C TYR A 222 12.50 17.82 -4.70
N CYS A 223 11.47 17.79 -5.54
CA CYS A 223 11.54 17.20 -6.87
C CYS A 223 12.44 17.99 -7.84
N LYS A 224 12.57 19.31 -7.69
CA LYS A 224 13.47 20.15 -8.49
C LYS A 224 14.94 19.95 -8.12
N ALA A 225 15.23 19.74 -6.83
CA ALA A 225 16.59 19.45 -6.34
C ALA A 225 17.07 18.02 -6.69
N LEU A 226 16.16 17.14 -7.11
CA LEU A 226 16.42 15.73 -7.40
C LEU A 226 17.34 15.54 -8.61
N LYS A 227 18.39 14.73 -8.45
CA LYS A 227 19.32 14.37 -9.53
C LYS A 227 18.98 13.02 -10.17
N LYS A 228 18.45 12.08 -9.37
CA LYS A 228 18.10 10.72 -9.80
C LYS A 228 16.59 10.51 -9.77
N SER A 229 16.14 9.33 -9.30
CA SER A 229 14.73 8.98 -9.24
C SER A 229 14.14 9.18 -7.86
N ALA A 230 12.84 9.45 -7.83
CA ALA A 230 12.07 9.56 -6.60
C ALA A 230 10.77 8.75 -6.66
N ILE A 231 10.28 8.41 -5.48
CA ILE A 231 8.94 7.84 -5.26
C ILE A 231 8.16 8.79 -4.36
N VAL A 232 6.92 9.11 -4.72
CA VAL A 232 5.99 9.92 -3.93
C VAL A 232 4.78 9.06 -3.57
N TYR A 233 4.70 8.62 -2.32
CA TYR A 233 3.60 7.81 -1.82
C TYR A 233 2.38 8.66 -1.42
N VAL A 234 1.23 8.24 -1.92
CA VAL A 234 -0.11 8.77 -1.63
C VAL A 234 -1.06 7.59 -1.38
N ARG A 235 -2.25 7.86 -0.83
CA ARG A 235 -3.20 6.81 -0.40
C ARG A 235 -4.28 6.48 -1.41
N THR A 236 -4.60 7.37 -2.35
CA THR A 236 -5.71 7.17 -3.28
C THR A 236 -5.26 7.22 -4.73
N ARG A 237 -5.94 6.45 -5.60
CA ARG A 237 -5.75 6.46 -7.06
C ARG A 237 -5.94 7.86 -7.64
N ARG A 238 -6.99 8.54 -7.18
CA ARG A 238 -7.28 9.92 -7.56
C ARG A 238 -6.09 10.86 -7.24
N THR A 239 -5.56 10.78 -6.03
CA THR A 239 -4.42 11.61 -5.61
C THR A 239 -3.16 11.30 -6.41
N THR A 240 -2.94 10.04 -6.83
CA THR A 240 -1.78 9.73 -7.71
C THR A 240 -1.85 10.49 -9.03
N GLU A 241 -3.03 10.55 -9.65
CA GLU A 241 -3.25 11.22 -10.93
C GLU A 241 -3.23 12.75 -10.78
N GLU A 242 -3.88 13.29 -9.75
CA GLU A 242 -3.89 14.74 -9.45
C GLU A 242 -2.49 15.27 -9.19
N LEU A 243 -1.72 14.60 -8.33
CA LEU A 243 -0.38 15.05 -7.96
C LEU A 243 0.60 14.88 -9.13
N ASN A 244 0.46 13.82 -9.94
CA ASN A 244 1.22 13.69 -11.18
C ASN A 244 0.95 14.84 -12.14
N ARG A 245 -0.32 15.20 -12.39
CA ARG A 245 -0.66 16.35 -13.24
C ARG A 245 -0.06 17.64 -12.71
N TYR A 246 -0.13 17.84 -11.40
CA TYR A 246 0.43 19.01 -10.74
C TYR A 246 1.96 19.09 -10.91
N LEU A 247 2.69 18.00 -10.69
CA LEU A 247 4.15 17.95 -10.89
C LEU A 247 4.54 18.18 -12.35
N SER A 248 3.85 17.52 -13.29
CA SER A 248 4.09 17.67 -14.73
C SER A 248 3.87 19.12 -15.20
N ALA A 249 2.83 19.79 -14.70
CA ALA A 249 2.56 21.19 -15.00
C ALA A 249 3.67 22.15 -14.52
N HIS A 250 4.48 21.73 -13.54
CA HIS A 250 5.63 22.50 -13.02
C HIS A 250 6.97 22.01 -13.60
N GLY A 251 6.94 21.31 -14.75
CA GLY A 251 8.14 20.87 -15.47
C GLY A 251 8.87 19.69 -14.85
N ILE A 252 8.24 18.96 -13.91
CA ILE A 252 8.82 17.78 -13.29
C ILE A 252 8.42 16.54 -14.10
N SER A 253 9.41 15.79 -14.57
CA SER A 253 9.19 14.50 -15.24
C SER A 253 8.62 13.49 -14.24
N SER A 254 7.31 13.28 -14.29
CA SER A 254 6.58 12.40 -13.39
C SER A 254 5.64 11.44 -14.12
N ALA A 255 5.38 10.29 -13.49
CA ALA A 255 4.31 9.37 -13.86
C ALA A 255 3.58 8.89 -12.61
N PHE A 256 2.48 8.15 -12.78
CA PHE A 256 1.69 7.65 -11.67
C PHE A 256 1.47 6.13 -11.72
N TYR A 257 1.32 5.50 -10.55
CA TYR A 257 1.10 4.07 -10.44
C TYR A 257 0.12 3.70 -9.32
N HIS A 258 -0.94 2.97 -9.67
CA HIS A 258 -1.89 2.41 -8.71
C HIS A 258 -2.57 1.15 -9.25
N GLY A 259 -3.23 0.40 -8.37
CA GLY A 259 -3.90 -0.86 -8.71
C GLY A 259 -5.09 -0.74 -9.68
N GLY A 260 -5.47 0.48 -10.08
CA GLY A 260 -6.54 0.72 -11.07
C GLY A 260 -6.05 0.82 -12.51
N LEU A 261 -4.73 0.88 -12.74
CA LEU A 261 -4.16 0.86 -14.07
C LEU A 261 -4.30 -0.53 -14.72
N THR A 262 -4.47 -0.56 -16.04
CA THR A 262 -4.38 -1.81 -16.81
C THR A 262 -2.98 -2.39 -16.71
N GLU A 263 -2.85 -3.73 -16.85
CA GLU A 263 -1.53 -4.39 -16.81
C GLU A 263 -0.56 -3.84 -17.87
N LYS A 264 -1.07 -3.47 -19.06
CA LYS A 264 -0.30 -2.81 -20.10
C LYS A 264 0.28 -1.46 -19.61
N ASN A 265 -0.55 -0.63 -18.98
CA ASN A 265 -0.12 0.68 -18.48
C ASN A 265 0.82 0.56 -17.28
N LYS A 266 0.58 -0.41 -16.38
CA LYS A 266 1.49 -0.72 -15.27
C LYS A 266 2.88 -1.08 -15.78
N LYS A 267 2.97 -2.02 -16.74
CA LYS A 267 4.23 -2.47 -17.34
C LYS A 267 4.97 -1.33 -18.04
N SER A 268 4.26 -0.57 -18.89
CA SER A 268 4.85 0.56 -19.61
C SER A 268 5.38 1.64 -18.66
N THR A 269 4.59 2.03 -17.67
CA THR A 269 4.97 3.09 -16.72
C THR A 269 6.14 2.66 -15.83
N LEU A 270 6.14 1.40 -15.37
CA LEU A 270 7.24 0.83 -14.61
C LEU A 270 8.53 0.80 -15.44
N ALA A 271 8.46 0.36 -16.70
CA ALA A 271 9.62 0.32 -17.59
C ALA A 271 10.24 1.71 -17.81
N LYS A 272 9.41 2.72 -18.10
CA LYS A 272 9.86 4.12 -18.26
C LYS A 272 10.61 4.63 -17.04
N TRP A 273 10.12 4.32 -15.84
CA TRP A 273 10.76 4.74 -14.60
C TRP A 273 12.04 3.96 -14.29
N LEU A 274 12.05 2.64 -14.54
CA LEU A 274 13.26 1.82 -14.39
C LEU A 274 14.39 2.29 -15.32
N ASN A 275 14.04 2.66 -16.56
CA ASN A 275 14.93 3.15 -17.60
C ASN A 275 15.32 4.64 -17.47
N ASN A 276 14.92 5.31 -16.38
CA ASN A 276 15.17 6.74 -16.15
C ASN A 276 14.54 7.71 -17.17
N GLU A 277 13.55 7.27 -17.96
CA GLU A 277 12.75 8.17 -18.83
C GLU A 277 11.85 9.08 -18.00
N VAL A 278 11.41 8.58 -16.83
CA VAL A 278 10.63 9.33 -15.84
C VAL A 278 11.40 9.39 -14.52
N ARG A 279 11.53 10.58 -13.95
CA ARG A 279 12.27 10.77 -12.68
C ARG A 279 11.42 10.46 -11.45
N VAL A 280 10.18 10.95 -11.41
CA VAL A 280 9.31 10.85 -10.22
C VAL A 280 8.16 9.87 -10.46
N MET A 281 8.03 8.86 -9.61
CA MET A 281 6.84 8.01 -9.59
C MET A 281 5.90 8.41 -8.44
N VAL A 282 4.70 8.86 -8.77
CA VAL A 282 3.64 9.11 -7.77
C VAL A 282 2.80 7.84 -7.64
N ALA A 283 2.73 7.26 -6.44
CA ALA A 283 2.10 5.95 -6.32
C ALA A 283 1.35 5.69 -5.01
N THR A 284 0.43 4.74 -5.09
CA THR A 284 -0.11 4.05 -3.91
C THR A 284 0.83 2.96 -3.43
N ASN A 285 0.53 2.34 -2.28
CA ASN A 285 1.26 1.16 -1.78
C ASN A 285 1.34 0.00 -2.79
N ALA A 286 0.45 -0.03 -3.80
CA ALA A 286 0.54 -0.96 -4.93
C ALA A 286 1.88 -0.87 -5.69
N PHE A 287 2.56 0.28 -5.66
CA PHE A 287 3.92 0.45 -6.16
C PHE A 287 4.93 0.13 -5.06
N GLY A 288 4.95 -1.12 -4.66
CA GLY A 288 5.74 -1.56 -3.52
C GLY A 288 6.46 -2.86 -3.81
N MET A 289 5.81 -3.95 -3.50
CA MET A 289 6.44 -5.26 -3.48
C MET A 289 6.98 -5.66 -4.87
N GLY A 290 8.26 -6.03 -4.93
CA GLY A 290 8.92 -6.47 -6.17
C GLY A 290 9.54 -5.39 -7.06
N ILE A 291 9.51 -4.12 -6.64
CA ILE A 291 10.26 -3.06 -7.32
C ILE A 291 11.69 -3.04 -6.78
N ASP A 292 12.66 -3.17 -7.69
CA ASP A 292 14.08 -3.12 -7.39
C ASP A 292 14.80 -2.15 -8.33
N LYS A 293 14.84 -0.88 -7.90
CA LYS A 293 15.65 0.16 -8.53
C LYS A 293 16.72 0.60 -7.53
N ALA A 294 17.98 0.47 -7.92
CA ALA A 294 19.11 0.61 -7.00
C ALA A 294 19.33 2.07 -6.52
N ASP A 295 19.03 3.03 -7.39
CA ASP A 295 19.48 4.43 -7.34
C ASP A 295 18.37 5.43 -7.00
N VAL A 296 17.33 5.00 -6.27
CA VAL A 296 16.27 5.90 -5.78
C VAL A 296 16.85 6.85 -4.73
N GLU A 297 16.94 8.14 -5.06
CA GLU A 297 17.55 9.17 -4.21
C GLU A 297 16.57 9.69 -3.15
N LEU A 298 15.27 9.72 -3.47
CA LEU A 298 14.25 10.33 -2.62
C LEU A 298 12.99 9.48 -2.54
N VAL A 299 12.50 9.24 -1.32
CA VAL A 299 11.16 8.72 -1.07
C VAL A 299 10.38 9.75 -0.24
N VAL A 300 9.26 10.22 -0.77
CA VAL A 300 8.36 11.16 -0.07
C VAL A 300 7.05 10.46 0.26
N HIS A 301 6.65 10.49 1.52
CA HIS A 301 5.29 10.17 1.93
C HIS A 301 4.50 11.47 1.95
N TYR A 302 3.78 11.72 0.86
CA TYR A 302 2.89 12.88 0.75
C TYR A 302 1.62 12.70 1.58
N GLN A 303 1.33 11.50 2.07
CA GLN A 303 0.32 11.27 3.09
C GLN A 303 0.93 10.35 4.15
N ILE A 304 0.61 10.61 5.42
CA ILE A 304 1.14 9.86 6.54
C ILE A 304 0.72 8.37 6.41
N PRO A 305 1.68 7.43 6.47
CA PRO A 305 1.39 5.99 6.55
C PRO A 305 0.57 5.63 7.79
N ASP A 306 -0.10 4.48 7.76
CA ASP A 306 -0.93 4.00 8.87
C ASP A 306 -0.15 3.29 9.98
N CYS A 307 1.12 2.93 9.71
CA CYS A 307 2.02 2.30 10.68
C CYS A 307 3.49 2.53 10.32
N ILE A 308 4.38 2.27 11.28
CA ILE A 308 5.83 2.44 11.12
C ILE A 308 6.41 1.38 10.18
N GLU A 309 5.85 0.18 10.16
CA GLU A 309 6.30 -0.92 9.29
C GLU A 309 6.16 -0.56 7.82
N ASN A 310 4.99 -0.06 7.41
CA ASN A 310 4.73 0.40 6.04
C ASN A 310 5.68 1.55 5.69
N TYR A 311 5.78 2.57 6.55
CA TYR A 311 6.70 3.68 6.36
C TYR A 311 8.15 3.21 6.17
N TYR A 312 8.62 2.29 7.02
CA TYR A 312 9.99 1.81 6.99
C TYR A 312 10.27 0.96 5.73
N GLN A 313 9.32 0.11 5.33
CA GLN A 313 9.44 -0.69 4.11
C GLN A 313 9.46 0.19 2.85
N GLU A 314 8.57 1.19 2.79
CA GLU A 314 8.46 2.18 1.71
C GLU A 314 9.71 3.08 1.64
N ALA A 315 10.13 3.66 2.77
CA ALA A 315 11.35 4.46 2.88
C ALA A 315 12.61 3.67 2.52
N GLY A 316 12.68 2.38 2.88
CA GLY A 316 13.80 1.49 2.60
C GLY A 316 14.05 1.20 1.12
N ARG A 317 13.20 1.70 0.22
CA ARG A 317 13.40 1.70 -1.24
C ARG A 317 14.44 2.71 -1.69
N ALA A 318 14.68 3.75 -0.89
CA ALA A 318 15.72 4.73 -1.15
C ALA A 318 17.12 4.11 -0.98
N GLY A 319 18.07 4.51 -1.81
CA GLY A 319 19.51 4.20 -1.71
C GLY A 319 19.81 2.72 -1.51
N ARG A 320 19.30 1.83 -2.39
CA ARG A 320 19.63 0.39 -2.31
C ARG A 320 21.06 0.09 -2.77
N ASN A 321 21.62 0.97 -3.59
CA ASN A 321 23.04 0.98 -3.97
C ASN A 321 23.99 1.44 -2.85
N GLY A 322 23.47 1.83 -1.68
CA GLY A 322 24.26 2.30 -0.54
C GLY A 322 24.65 3.78 -0.59
N GLU A 323 24.32 4.49 -1.67
CA GLU A 323 24.54 5.95 -1.76
C GLU A 323 23.60 6.73 -0.84
N ALA A 324 23.95 7.99 -0.58
CA ALA A 324 23.14 8.90 0.21
C ALA A 324 21.75 9.08 -0.42
N ALA A 325 20.71 8.90 0.39
CA ALA A 325 19.33 9.04 -0.03
C ALA A 325 18.48 9.65 1.10
N GLN A 326 17.28 10.12 0.79
CA GLN A 326 16.38 10.76 1.74
C GLN A 326 15.02 10.07 1.78
N ALA A 327 14.44 9.99 2.98
CA ALA A 327 13.08 9.53 3.22
C ALA A 327 12.32 10.57 4.03
N ILE A 328 11.33 11.20 3.40
CA ILE A 328 10.64 12.38 3.94
C ILE A 328 9.16 12.03 4.20
N VAL A 329 8.66 12.35 5.39
CA VAL A 329 7.21 12.45 5.63
C VAL A 329 6.85 13.93 5.52
N LEU A 330 6.10 14.29 4.47
CA LEU A 330 5.64 15.66 4.25
C LEU A 330 4.21 15.80 4.78
N THR A 331 4.03 16.59 5.83
CA THR A 331 2.77 16.63 6.58
C THR A 331 2.43 18.03 7.07
N ASN A 332 1.15 18.26 7.38
CA ASN A 332 0.69 19.40 8.18
C ASN A 332 -0.21 18.92 9.33
N LYS A 333 -0.81 19.86 10.08
CA LYS A 333 -1.75 19.52 11.17
C LYS A 333 -3.02 18.82 10.65
N ALA A 334 -3.52 19.23 9.49
CA ALA A 334 -4.73 18.65 8.90
C ALA A 334 -4.55 17.17 8.53
N ASP A 335 -3.36 16.80 8.04
CA ASP A 335 -3.02 15.41 7.72
C ASP A 335 -3.04 14.50 8.95
N GLN A 336 -2.58 14.97 10.11
CA GLN A 336 -2.60 14.17 11.35
C GLN A 336 -4.02 13.82 11.77
N GLU A 337 -4.95 14.77 11.66
CA GLU A 337 -6.37 14.53 11.91
C GLU A 337 -7.02 13.66 10.82
N GLN A 338 -6.58 13.83 9.56
CA GLN A 338 -7.03 12.98 8.47
C GLN A 338 -6.65 11.51 8.68
N VAL A 339 -5.45 11.21 9.15
CA VAL A 339 -5.01 9.84 9.48
C VAL A 339 -5.92 9.20 10.52
N LYS A 340 -6.23 9.92 11.60
CA LYS A 340 -7.15 9.43 12.64
C LYS A 340 -8.53 9.13 12.06
N ARG A 341 -9.09 10.04 11.27
CA ARG A 341 -10.38 9.83 10.59
C ARG A 341 -10.33 8.65 9.62
N GLN A 342 -9.24 8.51 8.88
CA GLN A 342 -9.08 7.49 7.85
C GLN A 342 -8.90 6.08 8.43
N PHE A 343 -8.23 5.93 9.57
CA PHE A 343 -7.87 4.61 10.11
C PHE A 343 -8.54 4.26 11.43
N LEU A 344 -8.96 5.23 12.24
CA LEU A 344 -9.51 4.97 13.58
C LEU A 344 -11.02 5.15 13.64
N SER A 345 -11.57 6.18 12.98
CA SER A 345 -13.03 6.44 12.95
C SER A 345 -13.83 5.38 12.19
N VAL A 346 -13.14 4.44 11.57
CA VAL A 346 -13.70 3.46 10.63
C VAL A 346 -13.53 2.03 11.14
N LEU A 347 -13.07 1.89 12.38
CA LEU A 347 -12.90 0.61 13.06
C LEU A 347 -14.23 0.22 13.71
N PRO A 348 -14.95 -0.77 13.18
CA PRO A 348 -16.17 -1.25 13.82
C PRO A 348 -15.80 -1.96 15.13
N ASP A 349 -16.49 -1.61 16.21
CA ASP A 349 -16.39 -2.37 17.46
C ASP A 349 -17.33 -3.59 17.41
N VAL A 350 -17.23 -4.45 18.43
CA VAL A 350 -18.02 -5.68 18.52
C VAL A 350 -19.53 -5.37 18.50
N ALA A 351 -19.96 -4.28 19.15
CA ALA A 351 -21.36 -3.90 19.20
C ALA A 351 -21.88 -3.48 17.81
N PHE A 352 -21.07 -2.75 17.05
CA PHE A 352 -21.40 -2.34 15.69
C PHE A 352 -21.41 -3.53 14.71
N VAL A 353 -20.47 -4.47 14.84
CA VAL A 353 -20.49 -5.70 14.02
C VAL A 353 -21.75 -6.51 14.29
N LYS A 354 -22.15 -6.67 15.56
CA LYS A 354 -23.43 -7.31 15.94
C LYS A 354 -24.63 -6.59 15.35
N LEU A 355 -24.65 -5.26 15.44
CA LEU A 355 -25.71 -4.45 14.84
C LEU A 355 -25.82 -4.69 13.33
N VAL A 356 -24.70 -4.61 12.61
CA VAL A 356 -24.67 -4.81 11.15
C VAL A 356 -25.12 -6.22 10.80
N TYR A 357 -24.63 -7.25 11.49
CA TYR A 357 -25.04 -8.64 11.25
C TYR A 357 -26.54 -8.82 11.48
N ASN A 358 -27.08 -8.31 12.59
CA ASN A 358 -28.52 -8.36 12.87
C ASN A 358 -29.33 -7.62 11.78
N LYS A 359 -28.90 -6.42 11.37
CA LYS A 359 -29.58 -5.67 10.30
C LYS A 359 -29.51 -6.37 8.96
N LEU A 360 -28.39 -7.02 8.63
CA LEU A 360 -28.24 -7.78 7.41
C LEU A 360 -29.20 -8.97 7.36
N ASN A 361 -29.31 -9.73 8.46
CA ASN A 361 -30.28 -10.81 8.58
C ASN A 361 -31.72 -10.31 8.45
N ASN A 362 -32.05 -9.18 9.08
CA ASN A 362 -33.39 -8.59 8.96
C ASN A 362 -33.68 -8.08 7.54
N PHE A 363 -32.68 -7.53 6.85
CA PHE A 363 -32.81 -7.05 5.48
C PHE A 363 -33.19 -8.17 4.51
N PHE A 364 -32.57 -9.34 4.68
CA PHE A 364 -32.87 -10.54 3.90
C PHE A 364 -33.94 -11.44 4.51
N GLN A 365 -34.53 -11.04 5.63
CA GLN A 365 -35.58 -11.77 6.34
C GLN A 365 -35.19 -13.21 6.74
N ILE A 366 -33.92 -13.41 7.11
CA ILE A 366 -33.39 -14.73 7.50
C ILE A 366 -33.86 -15.07 8.92
N ALA A 367 -34.52 -16.21 9.11
CA ALA A 367 -34.98 -16.66 10.43
C ALA A 367 -33.82 -17.18 11.30
N TYR A 368 -34.02 -17.22 12.62
CA TYR A 368 -33.04 -17.78 13.55
C TYR A 368 -32.83 -19.28 13.25
N GLY A 369 -31.57 -19.71 13.17
CA GLY A 369 -31.19 -21.08 12.81
C GLY A 369 -31.16 -21.36 11.31
N GLU A 370 -31.51 -20.41 10.44
CA GLU A 370 -31.49 -20.56 8.98
C GLU A 370 -30.36 -19.77 8.31
N GLY A 371 -30.24 -19.86 6.98
CA GLY A 371 -29.36 -19.01 6.18
C GLY A 371 -28.04 -19.65 5.75
N SER A 372 -27.65 -20.81 6.26
CA SER A 372 -26.43 -21.49 5.78
C SER A 372 -26.51 -21.78 4.28
N ASP A 373 -25.43 -21.46 3.56
CA ASP A 373 -25.24 -21.67 2.12
C ASP A 373 -26.25 -20.92 1.23
N THR A 374 -26.95 -19.93 1.79
CA THR A 374 -27.86 -19.06 1.04
C THR A 374 -27.12 -17.85 0.48
N LYS A 375 -27.56 -17.41 -0.70
CA LYS A 375 -26.87 -16.39 -1.49
C LYS A 375 -27.82 -15.25 -1.84
N TYR A 376 -27.40 -14.02 -1.57
CA TYR A 376 -28.21 -12.82 -1.76
C TYR A 376 -27.45 -11.73 -2.53
N GLN A 377 -28.19 -10.96 -3.31
CA GLN A 377 -27.71 -9.72 -3.90
C GLN A 377 -28.01 -8.56 -2.94
N LEU A 378 -27.00 -7.77 -2.60
CA LEU A 378 -27.09 -6.64 -1.69
C LEU A 378 -26.90 -5.34 -2.48
N ASN A 379 -27.93 -4.48 -2.48
CA ASN A 379 -27.73 -3.07 -2.77
C ASN A 379 -27.19 -2.40 -1.50
N PHE A 380 -25.88 -2.19 -1.46
CA PHE A 380 -25.18 -1.75 -0.26
C PHE A 380 -25.61 -0.35 0.21
N ASN A 381 -25.84 0.56 -0.73
CA ASN A 381 -26.24 1.93 -0.41
C ASN A 381 -27.68 1.96 0.12
N GLU A 382 -28.58 1.18 -0.48
CA GLU A 382 -29.94 1.01 0.00
C GLU A 382 -29.94 0.45 1.43
N PHE A 383 -29.24 -0.66 1.67
CA PHE A 383 -29.09 -1.26 3.00
C PHE A 383 -28.61 -0.25 4.06
N CYS A 384 -27.56 0.51 3.75
CA CYS A 384 -27.06 1.55 4.65
C CYS A 384 -28.10 2.64 4.88
N SER A 385 -28.85 3.04 3.85
CA SER A 385 -29.87 4.09 3.95
C SER A 385 -31.07 3.66 4.80
N VAL A 386 -31.56 2.43 4.62
CA VAL A 386 -32.70 1.84 5.34
C VAL A 386 -32.44 1.83 6.84
N TYR A 387 -31.23 1.45 7.25
CA TYR A 387 -30.85 1.38 8.66
C TYR A 387 -30.05 2.59 9.16
N LYS A 388 -29.91 3.65 8.34
CA LYS A 388 -29.15 4.88 8.65
C LYS A 388 -27.72 4.60 9.13
N LEU A 389 -27.06 3.62 8.53
CA LEU A 389 -25.71 3.19 8.86
C LEU A 389 -24.65 4.01 8.11
N ASN A 390 -23.48 4.20 8.72
CA ASN A 390 -22.32 4.78 8.04
C ASN A 390 -21.77 3.78 7.02
N ALA A 391 -21.78 4.13 5.73
CA ALA A 391 -21.38 3.23 4.66
C ALA A 391 -19.95 2.66 4.82
N MET A 392 -18.98 3.47 5.22
CA MET A 392 -17.60 2.98 5.34
C MET A 392 -17.46 2.01 6.52
N LEU A 393 -17.97 2.40 7.69
CA LEU A 393 -17.94 1.55 8.88
C LEU A 393 -18.70 0.23 8.66
N THR A 394 -19.83 0.29 7.97
CA THR A 394 -20.66 -0.88 7.63
C THR A 394 -19.95 -1.83 6.69
N TYR A 395 -19.31 -1.31 5.64
CA TYR A 395 -18.53 -2.13 4.72
C TYR A 395 -17.35 -2.82 5.44
N ASN A 396 -16.68 -2.11 6.36
CA ASN A 396 -15.64 -2.73 7.20
C ASN A 396 -16.21 -3.81 8.14
N ALA A 397 -17.40 -3.61 8.69
CA ALA A 397 -18.06 -4.65 9.49
C ALA A 397 -18.39 -5.89 8.64
N LEU A 398 -18.88 -5.72 7.40
CA LEU A 398 -19.09 -6.83 6.46
C LEU A 398 -17.77 -7.56 6.14
N LYS A 399 -16.66 -6.83 5.97
CA LYS A 399 -15.34 -7.45 5.80
C LYS A 399 -14.89 -8.28 7.00
N ILE A 400 -15.19 -7.84 8.22
CA ILE A 400 -14.89 -8.64 9.42
C ILE A 400 -15.70 -9.94 9.42
N LEU A 401 -16.99 -9.87 9.04
CA LEU A 401 -17.83 -11.07 8.92
C LEU A 401 -17.28 -12.03 7.84
N ASP A 402 -16.82 -11.49 6.71
CA ASP A 402 -16.20 -12.24 5.61
C ASP A 402 -14.91 -12.95 6.05
N GLN A 403 -13.99 -12.21 6.70
CA GLN A 403 -12.73 -12.74 7.19
C GLN A 403 -12.87 -13.84 8.26
N ASN A 404 -13.98 -13.82 9.01
CA ASN A 404 -14.28 -14.82 10.03
C ASN A 404 -15.28 -15.89 9.52
N SER A 405 -15.46 -16.00 8.21
CA SER A 405 -16.28 -17.01 7.55
C SER A 405 -17.73 -17.06 8.06
N VAL A 406 -18.28 -15.92 8.47
CA VAL A 406 -19.72 -15.78 8.77
C VAL A 406 -20.50 -15.58 7.47
N ILE A 407 -19.92 -14.76 6.58
CA ILE A 407 -20.40 -14.56 5.21
C ILE A 407 -19.23 -14.76 4.25
N ALA A 408 -19.52 -14.90 2.96
CA ALA A 408 -18.58 -14.65 1.88
C ALA A 408 -19.05 -13.40 1.14
N LEU A 409 -18.17 -12.40 1.03
CA LEU A 409 -18.47 -11.15 0.35
C LEU A 409 -17.80 -11.12 -1.03
N SER A 410 -18.61 -11.03 -2.08
CA SER A 410 -18.12 -10.86 -3.45
C SER A 410 -18.49 -9.48 -3.97
N GLU A 411 -17.49 -8.75 -4.48
CA GLU A 411 -17.73 -7.52 -5.22
C GLU A 411 -18.13 -7.88 -6.65
N SER A 412 -19.40 -7.62 -6.99
CA SER A 412 -19.92 -7.77 -8.35
C SER A 412 -19.37 -6.65 -9.26
N PHE A 413 -18.05 -6.63 -9.50
CA PHE A 413 -17.37 -5.66 -10.37
C PHE A 413 -17.96 -5.61 -11.79
N ALA A 414 -18.63 -6.68 -12.21
CA ALA A 414 -19.18 -6.86 -13.54
C ALA A 414 -20.45 -6.06 -13.81
N ARG A 415 -21.12 -5.47 -12.80
CA ARG A 415 -22.42 -4.84 -13.02
C ARG A 415 -22.55 -3.56 -12.19
N LYS A 416 -21.96 -2.47 -12.70
CA LYS A 416 -22.41 -1.11 -12.36
C LYS A 416 -23.31 -0.66 -13.48
N SER A 417 -24.41 0.00 -13.16
CA SER A 417 -25.25 0.63 -14.18
C SER A 417 -24.36 1.50 -15.08
N SER A 418 -24.30 1.18 -16.36
CA SER A 418 -23.52 1.93 -17.34
C SER A 418 -24.45 2.48 -18.40
N ILE A 419 -24.12 3.69 -18.86
CA ILE A 419 -24.85 4.36 -19.92
C ILE A 419 -23.90 4.94 -20.95
N GLN A 420 -24.35 4.98 -22.20
CA GLN A 420 -23.76 5.76 -23.27
C GLN A 420 -24.88 6.44 -24.05
N PHE A 421 -24.76 7.74 -24.34
CA PHE A 421 -25.67 8.37 -25.29
C PHE A 421 -25.32 7.91 -26.70
N ILE A 422 -26.29 7.31 -27.39
CA ILE A 422 -26.11 6.77 -28.76
C ILE A 422 -26.62 7.71 -29.84
N ILE A 423 -27.13 8.88 -29.44
CA ILE A 423 -27.62 9.94 -30.32
C ILE A 423 -26.72 11.17 -30.30
N SER A 424 -26.90 12.08 -31.27
CA SER A 424 -26.17 13.35 -31.29
C SER A 424 -26.68 14.33 -30.22
N LYS A 425 -25.85 15.33 -29.91
CA LYS A 425 -26.19 16.38 -28.92
C LYS A 425 -27.43 17.18 -29.33
N ASP A 426 -27.59 17.45 -30.62
CA ASP A 426 -28.73 18.24 -31.14
C ASP A 426 -30.05 17.48 -30.96
N VAL A 427 -30.06 16.18 -31.31
CA VAL A 427 -31.23 15.31 -31.12
C VAL A 427 -31.56 15.15 -29.64
N LEU A 428 -30.55 15.09 -28.76
CA LEU A 428 -30.76 15.01 -27.32
C LEU A 428 -31.43 16.28 -26.77
N LEU A 429 -31.04 17.46 -27.25
CA LEU A 429 -31.65 18.72 -26.85
C LEU A 429 -33.14 18.78 -27.26
N ASP A 430 -33.48 18.36 -28.47
CA ASP A 430 -34.87 18.29 -28.93
C ASP A 430 -35.69 17.29 -28.13
N TYR A 431 -35.13 16.11 -27.87
CA TYR A 431 -35.77 15.10 -27.02
C TYR A 431 -36.02 15.61 -25.60
N MET A 432 -35.07 16.33 -24.99
CA MET A 432 -35.25 16.96 -23.68
C MET A 432 -36.33 18.06 -23.66
N ASN A 433 -36.52 18.75 -24.78
CA ASN A 433 -37.57 19.76 -24.92
C ASN A 433 -38.97 19.13 -24.90
N ASN A 434 -39.11 17.97 -25.54
CA ASN A 434 -40.36 17.23 -25.64
C ASN A 434 -40.66 16.34 -24.42
N ASN A 435 -39.64 15.81 -23.74
CA ASN A 435 -39.78 14.92 -22.59
C ASN A 435 -39.35 15.58 -21.27
N ARG A 436 -40.29 16.29 -20.62
CA ARG A 436 -40.00 17.06 -19.39
C ARG A 436 -39.63 16.20 -18.18
N SER A 437 -40.12 14.95 -18.10
CA SER A 437 -39.89 14.03 -16.97
C SER A 437 -38.42 13.61 -16.82
N VAL A 438 -37.74 13.33 -17.94
CA VAL A 438 -36.35 12.85 -17.97
C VAL A 438 -35.32 13.98 -18.05
N ARG A 439 -35.75 15.20 -18.35
CA ARG A 439 -34.90 16.38 -18.63
C ARG A 439 -33.88 16.65 -17.53
N ASP A 440 -34.31 16.69 -16.28
CA ASP A 440 -33.43 17.03 -15.15
C ASP A 440 -32.44 15.91 -14.85
N CYS A 441 -32.85 14.65 -15.04
CA CYS A 441 -31.97 13.49 -14.97
C CYS A 441 -30.85 13.58 -16.03
N VAL A 442 -31.21 13.84 -17.29
CA VAL A 442 -30.25 14.00 -18.40
C VAL A 442 -29.28 15.15 -18.13
N LYS A 443 -29.77 16.33 -17.71
CA LYS A 443 -28.90 17.48 -17.38
C LYS A 443 -27.89 17.15 -16.29
N LEU A 444 -28.33 16.45 -15.25
CA LEU A 444 -27.45 16.10 -14.15
C LEU A 444 -26.40 15.07 -14.58
N ILE A 445 -26.78 14.10 -15.42
CA ILE A 445 -25.86 13.11 -15.98
C ILE A 445 -24.76 13.80 -16.79
N LEU A 446 -25.13 14.67 -17.74
CA LEU A 446 -24.20 15.40 -18.59
C LEU A 446 -23.22 16.30 -17.79
N ARG A 447 -23.67 16.84 -16.66
CA ARG A 447 -22.82 17.65 -15.76
C ARG A 447 -21.90 16.82 -14.86
N THR A 448 -22.30 15.59 -14.55
CA THR A 448 -21.57 14.74 -13.58
C THR A 448 -20.56 13.84 -14.28
N TYR A 449 -20.88 13.37 -15.49
CA TYR A 449 -20.10 12.36 -16.20
C TYR A 449 -19.65 12.90 -17.56
N GLY A 450 -18.36 13.22 -17.68
CA GLY A 450 -17.76 13.68 -18.93
C GLY A 450 -17.42 12.55 -19.88
N GLY A 451 -17.48 12.81 -21.20
CA GLY A 451 -17.16 11.85 -22.26
C GLY A 451 -18.20 10.73 -22.48
N ILE A 452 -19.42 10.94 -21.98
CA ILE A 452 -20.51 9.96 -21.97
C ILE A 452 -21.14 9.66 -23.34
N PHE A 453 -20.78 10.41 -24.38
CA PHE A 453 -21.16 10.11 -25.76
C PHE A 453 -20.14 9.21 -26.44
N GLU A 454 -18.86 9.38 -26.08
CA GLU A 454 -17.72 8.74 -26.72
C GLU A 454 -17.45 7.34 -26.16
N PHE A 455 -17.77 7.10 -24.89
CA PHE A 455 -17.55 5.81 -24.24
C PHE A 455 -18.63 5.44 -23.23
N GLU A 456 -18.85 4.13 -23.10
CA GLU A 456 -19.67 3.53 -22.05
C GLU A 456 -19.19 4.01 -20.66
N THR A 457 -20.08 4.70 -19.95
CA THR A 457 -19.74 5.39 -18.70
C THR A 457 -20.50 4.79 -17.53
N LYS A 458 -19.77 4.38 -16.50
CA LYS A 458 -20.35 3.83 -15.26
C LYS A 458 -20.97 4.95 -14.43
N ILE A 459 -22.23 4.78 -14.04
CA ILE A 459 -22.98 5.76 -13.24
C ILE A 459 -23.38 5.21 -11.88
N ASN A 460 -23.55 6.11 -10.92
CA ASN A 460 -24.10 5.83 -9.59
C ASN A 460 -25.52 6.42 -9.52
N THR A 461 -26.53 5.55 -9.65
CA THR A 461 -27.96 5.89 -9.62
C THR A 461 -28.39 6.49 -8.29
N PHE A 462 -27.91 5.95 -7.17
CA PHE A 462 -28.16 6.50 -5.82
C PHE A 462 -27.66 7.94 -5.66
N SER A 463 -26.45 8.25 -6.14
CA SER A 463 -25.90 9.61 -6.09
C SER A 463 -26.67 10.58 -6.98
N LEU A 464 -27.18 10.13 -8.12
CA LEU A 464 -28.05 10.93 -8.98
C LEU A 464 -29.39 11.19 -8.28
N ALA A 465 -29.99 10.17 -7.68
CA ALA A 465 -31.25 10.25 -6.96
C ALA A 465 -31.19 11.28 -5.82
N LYS A 466 -30.13 11.24 -5.01
CA LYS A 466 -29.91 12.20 -3.91
C LYS A 466 -29.77 13.64 -4.41
N LYS A 467 -29.08 13.86 -5.54
CA LYS A 467 -28.91 15.20 -6.13
C LYS A 467 -30.18 15.73 -6.79
N LEU A 468 -31.01 14.83 -7.35
CA LEU A 468 -32.32 15.17 -7.93
C LEU A 468 -33.42 15.29 -6.87
N ASN A 469 -33.14 14.87 -5.63
CA ASN A 469 -34.13 14.73 -4.56
C ASN A 469 -35.31 13.81 -4.96
N LEU A 470 -34.97 12.69 -5.62
CA LEU A 470 -35.92 11.67 -6.08
C LEU A 470 -35.59 10.30 -5.46
N PRO A 471 -36.57 9.37 -5.36
CA PRO A 471 -36.28 7.96 -5.08
C PRO A 471 -35.38 7.36 -6.17
N GLU A 472 -34.46 6.46 -5.81
CA GLU A 472 -33.57 5.80 -6.78
C GLU A 472 -34.34 5.08 -7.89
N LYS A 473 -35.47 4.46 -7.53
CA LYS A 473 -36.37 3.82 -8.49
C LYS A 473 -36.82 4.78 -9.62
N ALA A 474 -37.12 6.03 -9.32
CA ALA A 474 -37.52 7.01 -10.33
C ALA A 474 -36.35 7.41 -11.26
N VAL A 475 -35.11 7.38 -10.78
CA VAL A 475 -33.92 7.58 -11.62
C VAL A 475 -33.74 6.40 -12.56
N ILE A 476 -33.92 5.17 -12.05
CA ILE A 476 -33.85 3.95 -12.85
C ILE A 476 -34.94 3.96 -13.94
N GLU A 477 -36.19 4.27 -13.59
CA GLU A 477 -37.30 4.40 -14.54
C GLU A 477 -36.99 5.44 -15.64
N ASN A 478 -36.41 6.59 -15.29
CA ASN A 478 -35.97 7.59 -16.28
C ASN A 478 -34.89 7.04 -17.24
N LEU A 479 -33.95 6.23 -16.74
CA LEU A 479 -32.91 5.60 -17.57
C LEU A 479 -33.49 4.51 -18.47
N GLU A 480 -34.45 3.73 -17.98
CA GLU A 480 -35.18 2.72 -18.75
C GLU A 480 -36.02 3.36 -19.87
N VAL A 481 -36.69 4.49 -19.60
CA VAL A 481 -37.38 5.28 -20.63
C VAL A 481 -36.41 5.77 -21.70
N LEU A 482 -35.29 6.38 -21.30
CA LEU A 482 -34.27 6.83 -22.26
C LEU A 482 -33.72 5.67 -23.11
N ALA A 483 -33.55 4.50 -22.52
CA ALA A 483 -33.07 3.32 -23.23
C ALA A 483 -34.13 2.75 -24.20
N THR A 484 -35.39 2.70 -23.77
CA THR A 484 -36.54 2.26 -24.58
C THR A 484 -36.75 3.17 -25.78
N ASP A 485 -36.55 4.48 -25.58
CA ASP A 485 -36.66 5.49 -26.64
C ASP A 485 -35.43 5.55 -27.55
N GLY A 486 -34.42 4.67 -27.35
CA GLY A 486 -33.23 4.60 -28.18
C GLY A 486 -32.28 5.80 -28.01
N ILE A 487 -32.36 6.51 -26.88
CA ILE A 487 -31.54 7.68 -26.58
C ILE A 487 -30.19 7.27 -25.99
N ILE A 488 -30.19 6.21 -25.17
CA ILE A 488 -29.00 5.67 -24.52
C ILE A 488 -28.90 4.16 -24.72
N ASP A 489 -27.68 3.64 -24.75
CA ASP A 489 -27.40 2.25 -24.39
C ASP A 489 -27.31 2.18 -22.86
N TYR A 490 -28.17 1.39 -22.21
CA TYR A 490 -28.25 1.28 -20.75
C TYR A 490 -28.12 -0.18 -20.31
N LYS A 491 -27.09 -0.47 -19.51
CA LYS A 491 -26.91 -1.78 -18.88
C LYS A 491 -27.21 -1.66 -17.40
N ALA A 492 -28.38 -2.10 -16.99
CA ALA A 492 -28.83 -2.00 -15.60
C ALA A 492 -28.05 -2.95 -14.67
N SER A 493 -27.72 -2.45 -13.49
CA SER A 493 -27.36 -3.29 -12.35
C SER A 493 -27.96 -2.75 -11.06
N HIS A 494 -28.66 -3.62 -10.34
CA HIS A 494 -29.38 -3.26 -9.12
C HIS A 494 -28.68 -3.70 -7.83
N SER A 495 -27.49 -4.31 -7.93
CA SER A 495 -26.71 -4.76 -6.76
C SER A 495 -25.22 -4.60 -7.01
N ASP A 496 -24.53 -4.08 -6.00
CA ASP A 496 -23.08 -3.82 -6.04
C ASP A 496 -22.29 -4.84 -5.22
N LEU A 497 -22.95 -5.57 -4.32
CA LEU A 497 -22.36 -6.65 -3.52
C LEU A 497 -23.20 -7.91 -3.60
N GLU A 498 -22.53 -9.05 -3.51
CA GLU A 498 -23.13 -10.36 -3.36
C GLU A 498 -22.66 -10.96 -2.03
N VAL A 499 -23.62 -11.44 -1.23
CA VAL A 499 -23.37 -11.97 0.10
C VAL A 499 -23.86 -13.42 0.16
N THR A 500 -22.96 -14.35 0.44
CA THR A 500 -23.31 -15.73 0.77
C THR A 500 -23.19 -15.92 2.27
N PHE A 501 -24.21 -16.42 2.94
CA PHE A 501 -24.13 -16.78 4.35
C PHE A 501 -23.49 -18.16 4.48
N LEU A 502 -22.41 -18.26 5.27
CA LEU A 502 -21.63 -19.49 5.42
C LEU A 502 -22.02 -20.29 6.67
N MET A 503 -22.93 -19.73 7.47
CA MET A 503 -23.42 -20.36 8.69
C MET A 503 -24.85 -19.94 8.97
N ALA A 504 -25.54 -20.75 9.76
CA ALA A 504 -26.86 -20.44 10.27
C ALA A 504 -26.85 -19.19 11.16
N ARG A 505 -27.96 -18.46 11.17
CA ARG A 505 -28.17 -17.28 12.00
C ARG A 505 -28.26 -17.66 13.47
N GLU A 506 -27.28 -17.21 14.26
CA GLU A 506 -27.29 -17.33 15.73
C GLU A 506 -27.11 -15.95 16.43
N ASP A 507 -27.37 -14.87 15.69
CA ASP A 507 -27.25 -13.48 16.15
C ASP A 507 -25.93 -13.19 16.88
N ASP A 508 -26.00 -12.74 18.13
CA ASP A 508 -24.85 -12.35 18.94
C ASP A 508 -23.87 -13.51 19.20
N HIS A 509 -24.37 -14.75 19.25
CA HIS A 509 -23.54 -15.93 19.50
C HIS A 509 -22.48 -16.10 18.43
N THR A 510 -22.86 -15.89 17.16
CA THR A 510 -21.94 -15.91 16.02
C THR A 510 -20.77 -14.94 16.22
N ILE A 511 -21.05 -13.69 16.59
CA ILE A 511 -20.02 -12.65 16.71
C ILE A 511 -19.16 -12.84 17.97
N ASN A 512 -19.75 -13.34 19.06
CA ASN A 512 -19.04 -13.56 20.32
C ASN A 512 -17.86 -14.55 20.17
N ARG A 513 -17.94 -15.51 19.23
CA ARG A 513 -16.87 -16.48 18.95
C ARG A 513 -15.55 -15.82 18.55
N PHE A 514 -15.60 -14.66 17.89
CA PHE A 514 -14.42 -13.91 17.42
C PHE A 514 -14.39 -12.46 17.93
N ALA A 515 -15.19 -12.12 18.94
CA ALA A 515 -15.26 -10.76 19.49
C ALA A 515 -13.92 -10.29 20.08
N ASN A 516 -13.13 -11.19 20.67
CA ASN A 516 -11.80 -10.85 21.18
C ASN A 516 -10.82 -10.52 20.05
N ILE A 517 -10.91 -11.21 18.90
CA ILE A 517 -10.09 -10.92 17.72
C ILE A 517 -10.37 -9.50 17.22
N ILE A 518 -11.65 -9.10 17.12
CA ILE A 518 -12.03 -7.73 16.73
C ILE A 518 -11.41 -6.70 17.68
N LYS A 519 -11.50 -6.93 19.00
CA LYS A 519 -10.94 -6.02 20.02
C LYS A 519 -9.43 -5.89 19.88
N GLU A 520 -8.72 -7.01 19.75
CA GLU A 520 -7.26 -7.04 19.61
C GLU A 520 -6.79 -6.36 18.33
N GLN A 521 -7.44 -6.62 17.19
CA GLN A 521 -7.13 -5.95 15.92
C GLN A 521 -7.36 -4.43 16.00
N ASN A 522 -8.46 -4.00 16.62
CA ASN A 522 -8.73 -2.57 16.81
C ASN A 522 -7.71 -1.91 17.74
N LEU A 523 -7.29 -2.58 18.81
CA LEU A 523 -6.24 -2.09 19.71
C LEU A 523 -4.89 -1.99 19.00
N LEU A 524 -4.53 -3.00 18.22
CA LEU A 524 -3.32 -2.99 17.40
C LEU A 524 -3.32 -1.84 16.40
N LYS A 525 -4.43 -1.63 15.68
CA LYS A 525 -4.51 -0.55 14.69
C LYS A 525 -4.39 0.82 15.33
N LYS A 526 -5.03 1.02 16.50
CA LYS A 526 -4.88 2.23 17.31
C LYS A 526 -3.43 2.45 17.73
N TYR A 527 -2.77 1.41 18.22
CA TYR A 527 -1.36 1.44 18.60
C TYR A 527 -0.47 1.82 17.40
N GLN A 528 -0.62 1.17 16.25
CA GLN A 528 0.15 1.44 15.04
C GLN A 528 0.05 2.91 14.58
N VAL A 529 -1.17 3.44 14.50
CA VAL A 529 -1.40 4.85 14.13
C VAL A 529 -0.80 5.79 15.17
N GLN A 530 -0.94 5.48 16.45
CA GLN A 530 -0.36 6.28 17.54
C GLN A 530 1.17 6.29 17.49
N GLN A 531 1.82 5.17 17.17
CA GLN A 531 3.27 5.09 17.02
C GLN A 531 3.76 5.91 15.81
N MET A 532 3.02 5.88 14.69
CA MET A 532 3.35 6.73 13.54
C MET A 532 3.20 8.22 13.86
N LEU A 533 2.13 8.63 14.56
CA LEU A 533 1.96 10.01 15.01
C LEU A 533 3.02 10.43 16.04
N SER A 534 3.39 9.52 16.95
CA SER A 534 4.48 9.75 17.91
C SER A 534 5.81 9.98 17.19
N TYR A 535 6.12 9.17 16.17
CA TYR A 535 7.31 9.35 15.33
C TYR A 535 7.34 10.71 14.62
N ILE A 536 6.19 11.21 14.16
CA ILE A 536 6.06 12.52 13.51
C ILE A 536 6.20 13.67 14.50
N ASN A 537 5.67 13.52 15.70
CA ASN A 537 5.59 14.60 16.69
C ASN A 537 6.80 14.67 17.63
N THR A 538 7.61 13.62 17.70
CA THR A 538 8.79 13.56 18.58
C THR A 538 10.01 14.19 17.91
N ASP A 539 10.28 15.46 18.20
CA ASP A 539 11.39 16.21 17.60
C ASP A 539 12.66 16.24 18.47
N THR A 540 12.69 15.48 19.57
CA THR A 540 13.81 15.47 20.55
C THR A 540 14.77 14.30 20.38
N VAL A 541 14.27 13.19 19.83
CA VAL A 541 14.99 11.93 19.62
C VAL A 541 15.32 11.77 18.14
N CYS A 542 16.55 11.39 17.81
CA CYS A 542 16.96 11.09 16.43
C CYS A 542 15.98 10.12 15.73
N ARG A 543 15.49 10.45 14.53
CA ARG A 543 14.52 9.63 13.77
C ARG A 543 14.95 8.18 13.60
N SER A 544 16.21 7.95 13.22
CA SER A 544 16.75 6.58 13.07
C SER A 544 16.70 5.81 14.38
N ARG A 545 16.98 6.44 15.54
CA ARG A 545 16.89 5.79 16.85
C ARG A 545 15.44 5.44 17.21
N GLN A 546 14.48 6.31 16.88
CA GLN A 546 13.06 6.03 17.08
C GLN A 546 12.62 4.79 16.30
N LEU A 547 12.99 4.69 15.02
CA LEU A 547 12.67 3.54 14.16
C LEU A 547 13.32 2.24 14.67
N LEU A 548 14.61 2.28 15.04
CA LEU A 548 15.30 1.10 15.57
C LEU A 548 14.66 0.62 16.87
N LEU A 549 14.34 1.55 17.78
CA LEU A 549 13.70 1.23 19.05
C LEU A 549 12.34 0.54 18.83
N TYR A 550 11.55 1.01 17.85
CA TYR A 550 10.27 0.40 17.49
C TYR A 550 10.41 -1.08 17.12
N PHE A 551 11.44 -1.43 16.34
CA PHE A 551 11.71 -2.83 15.99
C PHE A 551 12.43 -3.62 17.10
N GLY A 552 12.77 -3.00 18.23
CA GLY A 552 13.45 -3.64 19.37
C GLY A 552 14.98 -3.59 19.33
N GLU A 553 15.57 -2.75 18.48
CA GLU A 553 17.00 -2.47 18.48
C GLU A 553 17.36 -1.29 19.39
N LYS A 554 18.28 -1.51 20.31
CA LYS A 554 18.82 -0.44 21.17
C LYS A 554 20.05 0.15 20.49
N GLN A 555 19.93 1.37 19.96
CA GLN A 555 21.08 2.15 19.49
C GLN A 555 21.30 3.39 20.38
N THR A 556 22.53 3.55 20.85
CA THR A 556 22.95 4.67 21.71
C THR A 556 23.29 5.92 20.90
N THR A 557 23.90 5.76 19.72
CA THR A 557 24.40 6.86 18.89
C THR A 557 23.34 7.49 18.00
N ALA A 558 23.29 8.83 17.93
CA ALA A 558 22.48 9.56 16.98
C ALA A 558 23.02 9.41 15.54
N CYS A 559 22.16 9.56 14.52
CA CYS A 559 22.58 9.35 13.12
C CYS A 559 23.30 10.56 12.50
N GLY A 560 23.22 11.75 13.12
CA GLY A 560 23.91 12.97 12.67
C GLY A 560 23.32 13.65 11.43
N LYS A 561 22.31 13.06 10.77
CA LYS A 561 21.83 13.50 9.45
C LYS A 561 20.31 13.55 9.29
N CYS A 562 19.54 13.10 10.28
CA CYS A 562 18.09 13.32 10.27
C CYS A 562 17.77 14.76 10.64
N ASP A 563 16.56 15.21 10.30
CA ASP A 563 16.03 16.53 10.66
C ASP A 563 16.27 16.89 12.14
N VAL A 564 16.03 15.97 13.08
CA VAL A 564 16.24 16.20 14.51
C VAL A 564 17.73 16.38 14.87
N CYS A 565 18.64 15.64 14.20
CA CYS A 565 20.07 15.78 14.45
C CYS A 565 20.63 17.08 13.85
N LEU A 566 20.13 17.46 12.67
CA LEU A 566 20.56 18.67 11.97
C LEU A 566 20.07 19.92 12.70
N ALA A 567 18.82 19.95 13.18
CA ALA A 567 18.27 21.08 13.93
C ALA A 567 19.10 21.39 15.21
N LYS A 568 19.57 20.37 15.93
CA LYS A 568 20.42 20.57 17.12
C LYS A 568 21.78 21.21 16.80
N ASN A 569 22.24 21.11 15.55
CA ASN A 569 23.48 21.73 15.10
C ASN A 569 23.22 23.14 14.52
N GLU A 570 22.00 23.44 14.06
CA GLU A 570 21.60 24.76 13.53
C GLU A 570 21.38 25.81 14.63
N ASP A 571 21.01 25.41 15.85
CA ASP A 571 20.85 26.32 17.02
C ASP A 571 22.15 27.06 17.44
N LEU A 572 23.27 26.82 16.74
CA LEU A 572 24.58 27.46 16.97
C LEU A 572 24.94 28.55 15.94
N SER A 573 24.10 28.82 14.93
CA SER A 573 24.34 29.93 13.98
C SER A 573 23.58 31.21 14.39
N SER A 574 24.29 32.35 14.46
CA SER A 574 23.78 33.63 14.97
C SER A 574 22.58 34.18 14.17
N THR A 575 21.42 34.28 14.82
CA THR A 575 20.17 34.88 14.29
C THR A 575 20.32 36.38 13.95
N ASP A 576 21.24 37.08 14.62
CA ASP A 576 21.48 38.52 14.42
C ASP A 576 21.94 38.88 13.01
N GLY A 577 22.78 38.04 12.39
CA GLY A 577 23.23 38.26 11.00
C GLY A 577 22.08 38.13 10.00
N LEU A 578 21.16 37.19 10.24
CA LEU A 578 20.01 36.97 9.37
C LEU A 578 18.99 38.11 9.49
N LYS A 579 18.77 38.66 10.69
CA LYS A 579 17.93 39.86 10.90
C LYS A 579 18.39 41.04 10.02
N ILE A 580 19.69 41.30 9.95
CA ILE A 580 20.26 42.38 9.13
C ILE A 580 20.03 42.14 7.63
N MET A 581 20.23 40.92 7.16
CA MET A 581 20.02 40.57 5.74
C MET A 581 18.55 40.70 5.33
N VAL A 582 17.61 40.25 6.18
CA VAL A 582 16.17 40.41 5.94
C VAL A 582 15.80 41.88 5.83
N LYS A 583 16.23 42.73 6.77
CA LYS A 583 15.97 44.19 6.71
C LYS A 583 16.54 44.82 5.43
N THR A 584 17.73 44.40 5.01
CA THR A 584 18.38 44.94 3.81
C THR A 584 17.59 44.61 2.54
N LEU A 585 17.05 43.39 2.43
CA LEU A 585 16.19 43.01 1.31
C LEU A 585 14.86 43.76 1.34
N LEU A 586 14.25 43.90 2.52
CA LEU A 586 12.98 44.63 2.68
C LEU A 586 13.11 46.14 2.46
N ALA A 587 14.32 46.70 2.57
CA ALA A 587 14.60 48.10 2.21
C ALA A 587 14.47 48.35 0.69
N THR A 588 14.52 47.31 -0.14
CA THR A 588 14.39 47.43 -1.61
C THR A 588 12.95 47.30 -2.10
N GLY A 589 12.02 46.90 -1.24
CA GLY A 589 10.60 46.73 -1.55
C GLY A 589 9.95 45.64 -0.68
N GLY A 590 8.61 45.62 -0.66
CA GLY A 590 7.85 44.58 0.03
C GLY A 590 8.12 43.21 -0.60
N LEU A 591 8.50 42.22 0.22
CA LEU A 591 8.78 40.85 -0.23
C LEU A 591 7.94 39.85 0.55
N SER A 592 7.46 38.80 -0.12
CA SER A 592 6.83 37.69 0.59
C SER A 592 7.88 36.86 1.33
N SER A 593 7.44 36.06 2.31
CA SER A 593 8.34 35.10 2.95
C SER A 593 8.99 34.13 1.96
N ARG A 594 8.35 33.87 0.81
CA ARG A 594 8.87 33.00 -0.25
C ARG A 594 9.98 33.68 -1.04
N ASP A 595 9.86 34.97 -1.29
CA ASP A 595 10.87 35.73 -2.05
C ASP A 595 12.12 35.91 -1.19
N LEU A 596 11.94 36.25 0.08
CA LEU A 596 13.03 36.30 1.07
C LEU A 596 13.74 34.95 1.18
N GLN A 597 13.00 33.84 1.19
CA GLN A 597 13.59 32.50 1.27
C GLN A 597 14.35 32.10 -0.01
N GLN A 598 13.98 32.62 -1.18
CA GLN A 598 14.73 32.35 -2.42
C GLN A 598 16.04 33.13 -2.49
N GLN A 599 16.08 34.31 -1.85
CA GLN A 599 17.23 35.20 -1.88
C GLN A 599 18.19 34.99 -0.69
N LEU A 600 17.67 34.48 0.44
CA LEU A 600 18.45 34.18 1.63
C LEU A 600 18.74 32.67 1.70
N ASP A 601 20.01 32.31 1.77
CA ASP A 601 20.45 30.92 1.99
C ASP A 601 20.29 30.54 3.47
N CYS A 602 19.04 30.44 3.93
CA CYS A 602 18.69 30.13 5.31
C CYS A 602 17.54 29.13 5.41
N SER A 603 17.45 28.43 6.55
CA SER A 603 16.37 27.48 6.78
C SER A 603 15.03 28.23 6.94
N PRO A 604 13.90 27.73 6.38
CA PRO A 604 12.61 28.39 6.51
C PRO A 604 12.18 28.61 7.96
N ASN A 605 12.57 27.71 8.88
CA ASN A 605 12.28 27.87 10.30
C ASN A 605 13.03 29.04 10.91
N MET A 606 14.31 29.21 10.55
CA MET A 606 15.12 30.34 10.99
C MET A 606 14.61 31.66 10.42
N LEU A 607 14.21 31.68 9.14
CA LEU A 607 13.58 32.85 8.52
C LEU A 607 12.24 33.20 9.18
N MET A 608 11.40 32.21 9.48
CA MET A 608 10.13 32.44 10.19
C MET A 608 10.34 32.92 11.62
N HIS A 609 11.35 32.39 12.32
CA HIS A 609 11.73 32.87 13.64
C HIS A 609 12.15 34.34 13.59
N VAL A 610 13.06 34.68 12.67
CA VAL A 610 13.54 36.04 12.47
C VAL A 610 12.43 36.99 12.05
N LEU A 611 11.57 36.61 11.10
CA LEU A 611 10.43 37.45 10.69
C LEU A 611 9.43 37.64 11.84
N LYS A 612 9.22 36.62 12.67
CA LYS A 612 8.37 36.72 13.84
C LYS A 612 8.97 37.67 14.89
N GLU A 613 10.26 37.56 15.17
CA GLU A 613 10.95 38.49 16.08
C GLU A 613 10.89 39.94 15.56
N LEU A 614 11.18 40.17 14.27
CA LEU A 614 11.11 41.50 13.67
C LEU A 614 9.69 42.10 13.68
N LEU A 615 8.65 41.26 13.53
CA LEU A 615 7.24 41.67 13.66
C LEU A 615 6.90 42.01 15.13
N GLU A 616 7.37 41.21 16.10
CA GLU A 616 7.16 41.44 17.52
C GLU A 616 7.92 42.69 18.02
N GLU A 617 9.10 42.94 17.46
CA GLU A 617 9.93 44.14 17.69
C GLU A 617 9.37 45.39 16.99
N GLY A 618 8.38 45.23 16.09
CA GLY A 618 7.73 46.33 15.37
C GLY A 618 8.59 46.97 14.27
N GLU A 619 9.62 46.28 13.80
CA GLU A 619 10.56 46.80 12.79
C GLU A 619 10.12 46.49 11.36
N ILE A 620 9.21 45.52 11.20
CA ILE A 620 8.57 45.18 9.92
C ILE A 620 7.06 45.00 10.12
N MET A 621 6.29 45.15 9.04
CA MET A 621 4.84 44.97 9.01
C MET A 621 4.38 44.21 7.77
N LEU A 622 3.16 43.67 7.81
CA LEU A 622 2.51 43.03 6.66
C LEU A 622 1.64 44.06 5.92
N ASN A 623 1.89 44.22 4.62
CA ASN A 623 1.11 45.12 3.78
C ASN A 623 -0.20 44.46 3.27
N SER A 624 -1.00 45.22 2.51
CA SER A 624 -2.28 44.76 1.96
C SER A 624 -2.17 43.63 0.92
N LYS A 625 -0.96 43.27 0.50
CA LYS A 625 -0.65 42.17 -0.43
C LYS A 625 -0.08 40.93 0.28
N ASN A 626 -0.02 40.90 1.61
CA ASN A 626 0.65 39.87 2.41
C ASN A 626 2.17 39.77 2.18
N GLU A 627 2.82 40.89 1.90
CA GLU A 627 4.28 41.02 1.83
C GLU A 627 4.79 41.72 3.11
N TYR A 628 6.01 41.38 3.52
CA TYR A 628 6.69 42.07 4.63
C TYR A 628 7.32 43.35 4.10
N GLU A 629 7.24 44.46 4.84
CA GLU A 629 7.91 45.73 4.56
C GLU A 629 8.44 46.36 5.85
N ILE A 630 9.43 47.25 5.76
CA ILE A 630 9.97 47.95 6.93
C ILE A 630 8.93 48.90 7.49
N THR A 631 8.73 48.88 8.80
CA THR A 631 7.88 49.85 9.50
C THR A 631 8.60 51.19 9.56
N LEU A 632 8.00 52.23 8.96
CA LEU A 632 8.53 53.59 8.88
C LEU A 632 8.49 54.33 10.22
#